data_AF-A0A258KZB3-F1
#
_entry.id   AF-A0A258KZB3-F1
#
_cell.length_a   1.000
_cell.length_b   1.000
_cell.length_c   1.000
_cell.angle_alpha   90.00
_cell.angle_beta   90.00
_cell.angle_gamma   90.00
#
_symmetry.space_group_name_H-M   'P 1'
#
loop_
_entity.id
_entity.type
_entity.pdbx_description
1 polymer ?
#
loop_
_entity_poly.entity_id
_entity_poly.type
_entity_poly.pdbx_seq_one_letter_code
_entity_poly.pdbx_strand_id
1 'polypeptide(L)' 'MTHDPVLIAYTAKRAKNNRVYWSRIGHAYPHDIGAGLTITLDALPIDGRIILLEPDADDQTRTLRRLMKTSQPLKE' A
#
# COMPACT_ATOMS: atom_id res chain seq x y z
N MET A 1 -2.09 -13.87 15.64
CA MET A 1 -3.13 -12.84 15.71
C MET A 1 -2.97 -11.97 14.48
N THR A 2 -3.76 -12.20 13.43
CA THR A 2 -3.68 -11.40 12.20
C THR A 2 -4.53 -10.16 12.44
N HIS A 3 -3.93 -9.12 13.02
CA HIS A 3 -4.62 -7.84 13.17
C HIS A 3 -4.86 -7.26 11.77
N ASP A 4 -6.09 -6.79 11.51
CA ASP A 4 -6.36 -6.01 10.31
C ASP A 4 -5.39 -4.83 10.24
N PRO A 5 -4.83 -4.52 9.06
CA PRO A 5 -3.89 -3.42 8.90
C PRO A 5 -4.61 -2.10 9.23
N VAL A 6 -4.07 -1.36 10.18
CA VAL A 6 -4.66 -0.09 10.63
C VAL A 6 -4.32 1.03 9.66
N LEU A 7 -3.14 0.96 9.03
CA LEU A 7 -2.72 1.92 8.00
C LEU A 7 -2.18 1.21 6.78
N ILE A 8 -2.31 1.85 5.62
CA ILE A 8 -1.77 1.41 4.35
C ILE A 8 -0.54 2.25 4.01
N ALA A 9 0.54 1.59 3.58
CA ALA A 9 1.78 2.26 3.19
C ALA A 9 1.79 2.58 1.70
N TYR A 10 2.06 3.85 1.39
CA TYR A 10 2.15 4.37 0.03
C TYR A 10 3.49 5.05 -0.23
N THR A 11 3.88 5.03 -1.50
CA THR A 11 4.83 5.98 -2.07
C THR A 11 4.11 6.90 -3.04
N ALA A 12 4.52 8.16 -3.07
CA ALA A 12 4.05 9.15 -4.03
C ALA A 12 5.22 9.63 -4.89
N LYS A 13 5.14 9.41 -6.20
CA LYS A 13 6.15 9.90 -7.16
C LYS A 13 5.57 11.00 -8.02
N ARG A 14 6.29 12.11 -8.15
CA ARG A 14 5.92 13.20 -9.04
C ARG A 14 6.52 12.96 -10.41
N ALA A 15 5.68 12.92 -11.44
CA ALA A 15 6.14 12.83 -12.82
C ALA A 15 6.43 14.21 -13.40
N LYS A 16 7.12 14.22 -14.55
CA LYS A 16 7.52 15.44 -15.28
C LYS A 16 6.33 16.34 -15.67
N ASN A 17 5.14 15.76 -15.81
CA ASN A 17 3.88 16.47 -16.11
C ASN A 17 3.17 17.01 -14.85
N ASN A 18 3.87 17.14 -13.72
CA ASN A 18 3.36 17.59 -12.43
C ASN A 18 2.27 16.69 -11.81
N ARG A 19 1.97 15.52 -12.40
CA ARG A 19 1.05 14.54 -11.81
C ARG A 19 1.75 13.75 -10.72
N VAL A 20 1.00 13.42 -9.67
CA VAL A 20 1.46 12.59 -8.56
C VAL A 20 0.89 11.18 -8.72
N TYR A 21 1.78 10.21 -8.83
CA TYR A 21 1.44 8.80 -8.91
C TYR A 21 1.58 8.19 -7.53
N TRP A 22 0.45 7.71 -7.01
CA TRP A 22 0.40 6.99 -5.75
C TRP A 22 0.51 5.50 -6.03
N SER A 23 1.34 4.82 -5.26
CA SER A 23 1.50 3.37 -5.33
C SER A 23 1.49 2.81 -3.92
N ARG A 24 0.64 1.81 -3.70
CA ARG A 24 0.67 1.03 -2.47
C ARG A 24 1.92 0.17 -2.45
N ILE A 25 2.66 0.24 -1.36
CA ILE A 25 3.93 -0.46 -1.15
C ILE A 25 3.93 -1.34 0.10
N GLY A 26 2.84 -1.35 0.88
CA GLY A 26 2.71 -2.23 2.03
C GLY A 26 1.58 -1.85 2.98
N HIS A 27 1.71 -2.31 4.22
CA HIS A 27 0.71 -2.20 5.28
C HIS A 27 1.38 -1.98 6.63
N ALA A 28 0.69 -1.30 7.54
CA ALA A 28 1.11 -1.12 8.91
C ALA A 28 0.10 -1.74 9.89
N TYR A 29 0.65 -2.37 10.91
CA TYR A 29 -0.08 -3.06 11.96
C TYR A 29 0.32 -2.47 13.31
N PRO A 30 -0.57 -2.49 14.32
CA PRO A 30 -0.19 -2.21 15.70
C PRO A 30 0.98 -3.13 16.10
N HIS A 31 2.01 -2.57 16.72
CA HIS A 31 3.09 -3.37 17.27
C HIS A 31 2.64 -4.05 18.56
N ASP A 32 3.09 -5.28 18.81
CA ASP A 32 2.70 -6.05 20.00
C ASP A 32 3.20 -5.41 21.32
N ILE A 33 4.25 -4.57 21.26
CA ILE A 33 4.90 -4.01 22.45
C ILE A 33 5.02 -2.48 22.34
N GLY A 34 4.28 -1.75 23.18
CA GLY A 34 4.32 -0.29 23.24
C GLY A 34 3.45 0.40 22.19
N ALA A 35 3.51 1.75 22.16
CA ALA A 35 2.74 2.57 21.23
C ALA A 35 3.48 2.74 19.90
N GLY A 36 3.57 1.65 19.13
CA GLY A 36 4.29 1.61 17.85
C GLY A 36 3.52 0.92 16.75
N LEU A 37 4.08 0.95 15.54
CA LEU A 37 3.56 0.25 14.36
C LEU A 37 4.64 -0.67 13.78
N THR A 38 4.24 -1.88 13.41
CA THR A 38 5.02 -2.78 12.55
C THR A 38 4.63 -2.52 11.10
N ILE A 39 5.58 -2.23 10.21
CA ILE A 39 5.31 -1.99 8.80
C ILE A 39 5.89 -3.13 7.97
N THR A 40 5.07 -3.73 7.12
CA THR A 40 5.49 -4.73 6.13
C THR A 40 5.46 -4.08 4.76
N LEU A 41 6.58 -4.13 4.03
CA LEU A 41 6.72 -3.51 2.72
C LEU A 41 6.97 -4.55 1.64
N ASP A 42 6.18 -4.51 0.57
CA ASP A 42 6.39 -5.30 -0.65
C ASP A 42 7.45 -4.64 -1.56
N ALA A 43 7.65 -3.33 -1.42
CA ALA A 43 8.59 -2.56 -2.22
C ALA A 43 9.15 -1.37 -1.44
N LEU A 44 10.42 -1.02 -1.72
CA LEU A 44 11.07 0.16 -1.14
C LEU A 44 10.99 1.35 -2.11
N PRO A 45 10.55 2.52 -1.65
CA PRO A 45 10.58 3.73 -2.47
C PRO A 45 12.03 4.19 -2.64
N ILE A 46 12.44 4.43 -3.89
CA ILE A 46 13.78 4.93 -4.24
C ILE A 46 14.05 6.29 -3.54
N ASP A 47 13.02 7.12 -3.43
CA ASP A 47 13.09 8.43 -2.80
C ASP A 47 13.04 8.36 -1.25
N GLY A 48 12.94 7.16 -0.68
CA GLY A 48 12.94 6.92 0.78
C GLY A 48 11.67 7.38 1.53
N ARG A 49 10.69 7.94 0.83
CA ARG A 49 9.47 8.48 1.44
C ARG A 49 8.34 7.46 1.48
N ILE A 50 7.88 7.14 2.69
CA ILE A 50 6.71 6.30 2.95
C ILE A 50 5.63 7.17 3.59
N ILE A 51 4.39 7.01 3.12
CA ILE A 51 3.22 7.73 3.61
C ILE A 51 2.24 6.69 4.15
N LEU A 52 1.86 6.80 5.41
CA LEU A 52 0.87 5.92 6.04
C LEU A 52 -0.48 6.64 6.12
N LEU A 53 -1.52 6.01 5.59
CA LEU A 53 -2.89 6.55 5.62
C LEU A 53 -3.87 5.46 6.05
N GLU A 54 -5.00 5.86 6.63
CA GLU A 54 -6.09 4.94 6.94
C GLU A 54 -6.66 4.32 5.65
N PRO A 55 -7.15 3.06 5.71
CA PRO A 55 -7.81 2.45 4.57
C PRO A 55 -9.11 3.21 4.25
N ASP A 56 -9.17 3.79 3.05
CA ASP A 56 -10.38 4.43 2.52
C ASP A 56 -11.14 3.48 1.56
N ALA A 57 -12.43 3.74 1.33
CA ALA A 57 -13.27 2.96 0.42
C ALA A 57 -12.71 2.90 -1.02
N ASP A 58 -12.01 3.95 -1.47
CA ASP A 58 -11.34 3.95 -2.78
C ASP A 58 -10.10 3.04 -2.78
N ASP A 59 -9.42 2.86 -1.64
CA ASP A 59 -8.28 1.93 -1.50
C ASP A 59 -8.73 0.48 -1.62
N GLN A 60 -9.83 0.11 -0.95
CA GLN A 60 -10.39 -1.23 -1.06
C GLN A 60 -10.73 -1.56 -2.52
N THR A 61 -11.37 -0.61 -3.21
CA THR A 61 -11.72 -0.76 -4.63
C THR A 61 -10.48 -0.92 -5.52
N ARG A 62 -9.40 -0.16 -5.28
CA ARG A 62 -8.13 -0.29 -6.03
C ARG A 62 -7.42 -1.60 -5.76
N THR A 63 -7.44 -2.05 -4.51
CA THR A 63 -6.87 -3.33 -4.09
C THR A 63 -7.60 -4.49 -4.76
N LEU A 64 -8.93 -4.49 -4.70
CA LEU A 64 -9.76 -5.49 -5.36
C LEU A 64 -9.51 -5.53 -6.87
N ARG A 65 -9.46 -4.35 -7.53
CA ARG A 65 -9.13 -4.28 -8.97
C ARG A 65 -7.75 -4.85 -9.30
N ARG A 66 -6.75 -4.67 -8.44
CA ARG A 66 -5.41 -5.23 -8.64
C ARG A 66 -5.43 -6.75 -8.54
N LEU A 67 -6.08 -7.29 -7.52
CA LEU A 67 -6.24 -8.74 -7.34
C LEU A 67 -6.99 -9.36 -8.53
N MET A 68 -8.07 -8.72 -8.98
CA MET A 68 -8.86 -9.17 -10.15
C MET A 68 -8.06 -9.15 -11.46
N LYS A 69 -7.13 -8.20 -11.65
CA LYS A 69 -6.25 -8.18 -12.82
C LYS A 69 -5.18 -9.26 -12.81
N THR A 70 -4.65 -9.62 -11.63
CA THR A 70 -3.65 -10.68 -11.49
C THR A 70 -4.25 -12.08 -11.67
N SER A 71 -5.57 -12.23 -11.49
CA SER A 71 -6.28 -13.52 -11.64
C SER A 71 -6.79 -13.82 -13.06
N GLN A 72 -6.40 -13.07 -14.09
CA GLN A 72 -6.71 -13.45 -15.47
C GLN A 72 -5.63 -14.43 -15.97
N PRO A 73 -5.94 -15.74 -16.13
CA PRO A 73 -4.96 -16.68 -16.62
C PRO A 73 -4.57 -16.29 -18.05
N LEU A 74 -3.28 -16.37 -18.33
CA LEU A 74 -2.69 -16.31 -19.66
C LEU A 74 -3.48 -17.27 -20.55
N LYS A 75 -4.31 -16.74 -21.45
CA LYS A 75 -4.86 -17.54 -22.54
C LYS A 75 -3.70 -17.86 -23.48
N GLU A 76 -3.40 -19.15 -23.61
CA GLU A 76 -2.54 -19.73 -24.65
C GLU A 76 -2.89 -19.21 -26.05
#